data_AF-A0A972MGG1-F1
#
_entry.id   AF-A0A972MGG1-F1
#
_cell.length_a   1.000
_cell.length_b   1.000
_cell.length_c   1.000
_cell.angle_alpha   90.00
_cell.angle_beta   90.00
_cell.angle_gamma   90.00
#
_symmetry.space_group_name_H-M   'P 1'
#
loop_
_entity.id
_entity.type
_entity.pdbx_description
1 polymer ?
#
loop_
_entity_poly.entity_id
_entity_poly.type
_entity_poly.pdbx_seq_one_letter_code
_entity_poly.pdbx_strand_id
1 'polypeptide(L)'
;MRKYFVVFWIFLLCACGGPKYEIRYRYLPPEDPACLRTCEEKFSRCKESFRQERQKCLERSRKEAVKLYEEALKEYERDLALYQERLSLYHKEMLAFREKEAALRGDYRFFKKTCEERNEQYACLRAQELRKILKEMAGEKPSRPEKPSKPRLEEFLAPLRELCREEKLCEERFQKCFLACGGTLVPERICVKNCP
;
A
#
# COMPACT_ATOMS: atom_id res chain seq x y z
N MET A 1 -9.80 3.10 -34.95
CA MET A 1 -9.50 3.21 -33.50
C MET A 1 -8.19 2.53 -33.06
N ARG A 2 -7.78 1.38 -33.63
CA ARG A 2 -6.52 0.67 -33.31
C ARG A 2 -5.22 1.45 -33.58
N LYS A 3 -5.21 2.39 -34.56
CA LYS A 3 -4.03 3.22 -34.86
C LYS A 3 -3.76 4.32 -33.81
N TYR A 4 -4.80 4.82 -33.13
CA TYR A 4 -4.64 5.82 -32.06
C TYR A 4 -4.14 5.22 -30.75
N PHE A 5 -4.46 3.94 -30.48
CA PHE A 5 -3.98 3.23 -29.30
C PHE A 5 -2.46 2.99 -29.34
N VAL A 6 -1.89 2.79 -30.53
CA VAL A 6 -0.44 2.61 -30.74
C VAL A 6 0.32 3.93 -30.55
N VAL A 7 -0.23 5.05 -31.03
CA VAL A 7 0.39 6.38 -30.86
C VAL A 7 0.37 6.81 -29.39
N PHE A 8 -0.69 6.49 -28.65
CA PHE A 8 -0.79 6.76 -27.21
C PHE A 8 0.21 5.92 -26.38
N TRP A 9 0.46 4.68 -26.78
CA TRP A 9 1.50 3.83 -26.15
C TRP A 9 2.93 4.30 -26.43
N ILE A 10 3.20 4.86 -27.61
CA ILE A 10 4.52 5.42 -27.96
C ILE A 10 4.82 6.68 -27.12
N PHE A 11 3.82 7.53 -26.87
CA PHE A 11 3.99 8.72 -26.02
C PHE A 11 4.25 8.39 -24.54
N LEU A 12 3.74 7.26 -24.05
CA LEU A 12 3.93 6.80 -22.67
C LEU A 12 5.34 6.25 -22.40
N LEU A 13 6.06 5.78 -23.43
CA LEU A 13 7.40 5.20 -23.30
C LEU A 13 8.54 6.23 -23.39
N CYS A 14 8.28 7.45 -23.88
CA CYS A 14 9.28 8.53 -23.91
C CYS A 14 9.34 9.37 -22.62
N ALA A 15 8.50 9.06 -21.62
CA ALA A 15 8.56 9.68 -20.29
C ALA A 15 9.50 8.94 -19.31
N CYS A 16 10.51 8.23 -19.83
CA CYS A 16 11.51 7.54 -19.01
C CYS A 16 12.44 8.55 -18.33
N GLY A 17 12.20 8.74 -17.02
CA GLY A 17 12.95 9.54 -16.05
C GLY A 17 14.34 10.03 -16.45
N GLY A 18 14.43 11.31 -16.84
CA GLY A 18 15.71 11.98 -17.08
C GLY A 18 16.62 12.05 -15.85
N PRO A 19 17.90 12.40 -16.04
CA PRO A 19 18.89 12.45 -14.97
C PRO A 19 18.53 13.46 -13.88
N LYS A 20 18.56 13.00 -12.63
CA LYS A 20 18.41 13.85 -11.44
C LYS A 20 19.79 14.31 -10.99
N TYR A 21 19.99 15.62 -10.93
CA TYR A 21 21.24 16.23 -10.47
C TYR A 21 21.06 16.87 -9.09
N GLU A 22 22.13 16.88 -8.31
CA GLU A 22 22.26 17.52 -7.00
C GLU A 22 23.52 18.41 -7.00
N ILE A 23 23.43 19.59 -6.38
CA ILE A 23 24.58 20.48 -6.21
C ILE A 23 25.35 20.01 -4.98
N ARG A 24 26.62 19.64 -5.16
CA ARG A 24 27.57 19.40 -4.08
C ARG A 24 28.67 20.44 -4.10
N TYR A 25 29.19 20.80 -2.94
CA TYR A 25 30.26 21.79 -2.85
C TYR A 25 31.61 21.08 -2.69
N ARG A 26 32.57 21.46 -3.53
CA ARG A 26 33.98 21.15 -3.34
C ARG A 26 34.62 22.27 -2.51
N TYR A 27 35.32 21.88 -1.44
CA TYR A 27 35.91 22.79 -0.47
C TYR A 27 37.40 23.00 -0.78
N LEU A 28 37.80 24.24 -1.06
CA LEU A 28 39.21 24.62 -1.21
C LEU A 28 39.68 25.26 0.10
N PRO A 29 40.67 24.67 0.80
CA PRO A 29 41.03 25.05 2.16
C PRO A 29 41.57 26.49 2.23
N PRO A 30 41.35 27.19 3.36
CA PRO A 30 41.90 28.51 3.62
C PRO A 30 43.41 28.46 3.91
N GLU A 31 44.08 29.61 3.81
CA GLU A 31 45.49 29.78 4.17
C GLU A 31 45.75 29.62 5.69
N ASP A 32 44.75 29.91 6.54
CA ASP A 32 44.84 29.72 7.99
C ASP A 32 44.19 28.39 8.46
N PRO A 33 44.98 27.35 8.74
CA PRO A 33 44.47 26.06 9.21
C PRO A 33 43.96 26.10 10.65
N ALA A 34 44.32 27.10 11.46
CA ALA A 34 43.85 27.20 12.85
C ALA A 34 42.37 27.61 12.93
N CYS A 35 41.95 28.53 12.06
CA CYS A 35 40.54 28.91 11.91
C CYS A 35 39.66 27.72 11.52
N LEU A 36 40.12 26.89 10.56
CA LEU A 36 39.39 25.74 10.07
C LEU A 36 39.10 24.69 11.15
N ARG A 37 40.08 24.40 12.04
CA ARG A 37 39.89 23.45 13.16
C ARG A 37 38.72 23.84 14.07
N THR A 38 38.56 25.13 14.33
CA THR A 38 37.44 25.64 15.14
C THR A 38 36.09 25.40 14.44
N CYS A 39 36.04 25.53 13.12
CA CYS A 39 34.83 25.23 12.34
C CYS A 39 34.53 23.72 12.33
N GLU A 40 35.54 22.87 12.17
CA GLU A 40 35.42 21.41 12.19
C GLU A 40 34.93 20.89 13.55
N GLU A 41 35.43 21.45 14.66
CA GLU A 41 34.93 21.14 16.00
C GLU A 41 33.46 21.52 16.18
N LYS A 42 33.07 22.74 15.77
CA LYS A 42 31.67 23.20 15.84
C LYS A 42 30.75 22.33 14.98
N PHE A 43 31.21 21.94 13.81
CA PHE A 43 30.47 21.06 12.91
C PHE A 43 30.31 19.65 13.49
N SER A 44 31.37 19.08 14.06
CA SER A 44 31.35 17.77 14.70
C SER A 44 30.37 17.75 15.88
N ARG A 45 30.38 18.80 16.72
CA ARG A 45 29.42 18.97 17.82
C ARG A 45 27.97 19.11 17.30
N CYS A 46 27.76 19.86 16.22
CA CYS A 46 26.44 19.98 15.58
C CYS A 46 25.92 18.63 15.08
N LYS A 47 26.76 17.88 14.35
CA LYS A 47 26.42 16.56 13.83
C LYS A 47 26.09 15.57 14.94
N GLU A 48 26.86 15.59 16.02
CA GLU A 48 26.61 14.71 17.17
C GLU A 48 25.30 15.05 17.88
N SER A 49 25.03 16.33 18.13
CA SER A 49 23.74 16.78 18.70
C SER A 49 22.57 16.38 17.81
N PHE A 50 22.71 16.53 16.50
CA PHE A 50 21.68 16.15 15.55
C PHE A 50 21.43 14.63 15.53
N ARG A 51 22.50 13.81 15.57
CA ARG A 51 22.38 12.35 15.68
C ARG A 51 21.60 11.96 16.92
N GLN A 52 21.90 12.57 18.06
CA GLN A 52 21.21 12.31 19.32
C GLN A 52 19.74 12.75 19.29
N GLU A 53 19.44 13.94 18.77
CA GLU A 53 18.07 14.43 18.61
C GLU A 53 17.25 13.55 17.66
N ARG A 54 17.86 13.15 16.54
CA ARG A 54 17.24 12.25 15.56
C ARG A 54 16.97 10.88 16.17
N GLN A 55 17.91 10.30 16.91
CA GLN A 55 17.71 9.04 17.62
C GLN A 55 16.53 9.15 18.61
N LYS A 56 16.49 10.22 19.41
CA LYS A 56 15.38 10.50 20.34
C LYS A 56 14.05 10.72 19.63
N CYS A 57 14.06 11.30 18.43
CA CYS A 57 12.87 11.43 17.59
C CYS A 57 12.39 10.07 17.12
N LEU A 58 13.27 9.24 16.54
CA LEU A 58 12.94 7.91 16.04
C LEU A 58 12.41 6.99 17.15
N GLU A 59 12.97 7.07 18.35
CA GLU A 59 12.48 6.33 19.51
C GLU A 59 11.08 6.78 19.93
N ARG A 60 10.82 8.10 19.94
CA ARG A 60 9.48 8.65 20.21
C ARG A 60 8.47 8.21 19.14
N SER A 61 8.84 8.34 17.86
CA SER A 61 8.03 7.88 16.73
C SER A 61 7.72 6.39 16.82
N ARG A 62 8.69 5.55 17.25
CA ARG A 62 8.46 4.12 17.46
C ARG A 62 7.48 3.85 18.58
N LYS A 63 7.61 4.52 19.72
CA LYS A 63 6.67 4.37 20.85
C LYS A 63 5.25 4.77 20.45
N GLU A 64 5.12 5.86 19.71
CA GLU A 64 3.82 6.34 19.26
C GLU A 64 3.21 5.41 18.20
N ALA A 65 3.99 4.94 17.22
CA ALA A 65 3.55 3.97 16.23
C ALA A 65 3.01 2.69 16.90
N VAL A 66 3.66 2.21 17.97
CA VAL A 66 3.21 1.03 18.70
C VAL A 66 1.85 1.25 19.34
N LYS A 67 1.59 2.41 19.94
CA LYS A 67 0.26 2.72 20.54
C LYS A 67 -0.84 2.73 19.49
N LEU A 68 -0.61 3.45 18.37
CA LEU A 68 -1.57 3.51 17.27
C LEU A 68 -1.82 2.12 16.67
N TYR A 69 -0.76 1.31 16.55
CA TYR A 69 -0.86 -0.06 16.08
C TYR A 69 -1.66 -0.95 17.05
N GLU A 70 -1.46 -0.80 18.37
CA GLU A 70 -2.25 -1.51 19.38
C GLU A 70 -3.73 -1.14 19.34
N GLU A 71 -4.06 0.13 19.09
CA GLU A 71 -5.44 0.57 18.89
C GLU A 71 -6.06 -0.03 17.62
N ALA A 72 -5.31 0.01 16.51
CA ALA A 72 -5.73 -0.61 15.25
C ALA A 72 -5.91 -2.14 15.37
N LEU A 73 -5.09 -2.81 16.19
CA LEU A 73 -5.26 -4.23 16.47
C LEU A 73 -6.58 -4.53 17.19
N LYS A 74 -6.99 -3.69 18.15
CA LYS A 74 -8.28 -3.85 18.85
C LYS A 74 -9.46 -3.67 17.90
N GLU A 75 -9.36 -2.74 16.95
CA GLU A 75 -10.38 -2.59 15.90
C GLU A 75 -10.42 -3.81 14.97
N TYR A 76 -9.25 -4.26 14.50
CA TYR A 76 -9.14 -5.48 13.71
C TYR A 76 -9.73 -6.72 14.42
N GLU A 77 -9.52 -6.86 15.74
CA GLU A 77 -10.09 -7.97 16.52
C GLU A 77 -11.62 -7.92 16.58
N ARG A 78 -12.20 -6.72 16.73
CA ARG A 78 -13.67 -6.53 16.67
C ARG A 78 -14.21 -6.88 15.28
N ASP A 79 -13.55 -6.40 14.23
CA ASP A 79 -13.95 -6.70 12.86
C ASP A 79 -13.82 -8.18 12.53
N LEU A 80 -12.79 -8.84 13.07
CA LEU A 80 -12.58 -10.27 12.90
C LEU A 80 -13.68 -11.07 13.59
N ALA A 81 -14.13 -10.67 14.78
CA ALA A 81 -15.26 -11.29 15.46
C ALA A 81 -16.55 -11.15 14.64
N LEU A 82 -16.86 -9.95 14.16
CA LEU A 82 -18.02 -9.71 13.29
C LEU A 82 -17.93 -10.51 11.98
N TYR A 83 -16.74 -10.63 11.40
CA TYR A 83 -16.51 -11.46 10.22
C TYR A 83 -16.81 -12.94 10.52
N GLN A 84 -16.39 -13.46 11.67
CA GLN A 84 -16.65 -14.85 12.06
C GLN A 84 -18.15 -15.13 12.20
N GLU A 85 -18.89 -14.20 12.81
CA GLU A 85 -20.35 -14.28 12.89
C GLU A 85 -21.00 -14.30 11.50
N ARG A 86 -20.65 -13.34 10.65
CA ARG A 86 -21.14 -13.28 9.25
C ARG A 86 -20.79 -14.54 8.47
N LEU A 87 -19.61 -15.11 8.68
CA LEU A 87 -19.18 -16.34 8.02
C LEU A 87 -20.03 -17.54 8.48
N SER A 88 -20.40 -17.59 9.76
CA SER A 88 -21.29 -18.63 10.28
C SER A 88 -22.69 -18.56 9.66
N LEU A 89 -23.23 -17.34 9.50
CA LEU A 89 -24.51 -17.09 8.82
C LEU A 89 -24.44 -17.50 7.35
N TYR A 90 -23.39 -17.05 6.65
CA TYR A 90 -23.12 -17.44 5.27
C TYR A 90 -23.11 -18.97 5.09
N HIS A 91 -22.47 -19.73 5.99
CA HIS A 91 -22.47 -21.19 5.90
C HIS A 91 -23.87 -21.78 6.04
N LYS A 92 -24.71 -21.26 6.96
CA LYS A 92 -26.10 -21.71 7.13
C LYS A 92 -26.94 -21.40 5.89
N GLU A 93 -26.85 -20.17 5.38
CA GLU A 93 -27.57 -19.75 4.17
C GLU A 93 -27.13 -20.56 2.94
N MET A 94 -25.83 -20.78 2.79
CA MET A 94 -25.28 -21.58 1.69
C MET A 94 -25.72 -23.05 1.77
N LEU A 95 -25.86 -23.62 2.98
CA LEU A 95 -26.39 -24.97 3.16
C LEU A 95 -27.86 -25.02 2.72
N ALA A 96 -28.71 -24.13 3.25
CA ALA A 96 -30.12 -24.05 2.88
C ALA A 96 -30.31 -23.83 1.37
N PHE A 97 -29.48 -22.97 0.76
CA PHE A 97 -29.44 -22.76 -0.67
C PHE A 97 -29.13 -24.06 -1.43
N ARG A 98 -28.09 -24.80 -1.01
CA ARG A 98 -27.69 -26.07 -1.65
C ARG A 98 -28.78 -27.14 -1.54
N GLU A 99 -29.43 -27.24 -0.40
CA GLU A 99 -30.54 -28.19 -0.18
C GLU A 99 -31.71 -27.87 -1.11
N LYS A 100 -32.14 -26.61 -1.15
CA LYS A 100 -33.19 -26.14 -2.06
C LYS A 100 -32.83 -26.37 -3.52
N GLU A 101 -31.58 -26.06 -3.91
CA GLU A 101 -31.10 -26.26 -5.28
C GLU A 101 -31.09 -27.75 -5.64
N ALA A 102 -30.64 -28.62 -4.74
CA ALA A 102 -30.59 -30.06 -4.95
C ALA A 102 -31.99 -30.66 -5.13
N ALA A 103 -32.96 -30.24 -4.31
CA ALA A 103 -34.35 -30.64 -4.44
C ALA A 103 -34.94 -30.25 -5.80
N LEU A 104 -34.83 -28.96 -6.17
CA LEU A 104 -35.32 -28.45 -7.45
C LEU A 104 -34.64 -29.11 -8.66
N ARG A 105 -33.32 -29.36 -8.59
CA ARG A 105 -32.59 -30.09 -9.62
C ARG A 105 -33.03 -31.55 -9.71
N GLY A 106 -33.35 -32.19 -8.58
CA GLY A 106 -33.91 -33.53 -8.51
C GLY A 106 -35.24 -33.61 -9.26
N ASP A 107 -36.19 -32.75 -8.89
CA ASP A 107 -37.50 -32.65 -9.53
C ASP A 107 -37.39 -32.34 -11.01
N TYR A 108 -36.51 -31.39 -11.37
CA TYR A 108 -36.28 -31.03 -12.76
C TYR A 108 -35.81 -32.24 -13.58
N ARG A 109 -34.85 -33.03 -13.06
CA ARG A 109 -34.39 -34.24 -13.75
C ARG A 109 -35.50 -35.26 -13.91
N PHE A 110 -36.32 -35.47 -12.87
CA PHE A 110 -37.45 -36.39 -12.91
C PHE A 110 -38.46 -35.96 -13.99
N PHE A 111 -38.99 -34.74 -13.92
CA PHE A 111 -40.00 -34.27 -14.87
C PHE A 111 -39.48 -34.13 -16.28
N LYS A 112 -38.21 -33.74 -16.46
CA LYS A 112 -37.56 -33.71 -17.77
C LYS A 112 -37.53 -35.11 -18.39
N LYS A 113 -37.07 -36.12 -17.64
CA LYS A 113 -37.01 -37.50 -18.12
C LYS A 113 -38.41 -38.02 -18.48
N THR A 114 -39.40 -37.81 -17.62
CA THR A 114 -40.78 -38.22 -17.88
C THR A 114 -41.36 -37.54 -19.12
N CYS A 115 -41.09 -36.25 -19.32
CA CYS A 115 -41.48 -35.53 -20.54
C CYS A 115 -40.83 -36.15 -21.79
N GLU A 116 -39.53 -36.44 -21.75
CA GLU A 116 -38.79 -37.02 -22.89
C GLU A 116 -39.26 -38.44 -23.23
N GLU A 117 -39.58 -39.27 -22.24
CA GLU A 117 -39.98 -40.66 -22.45
C GLU A 117 -41.46 -40.84 -22.78
N ARG A 118 -42.35 -40.07 -22.13
CA ARG A 118 -43.79 -40.28 -22.19
C ARG A 118 -44.57 -39.14 -22.85
N ASN A 119 -43.91 -38.01 -23.11
CA ASN A 119 -44.51 -36.80 -23.67
C ASN A 119 -45.75 -36.31 -22.88
N GLU A 120 -45.74 -36.53 -21.56
CA GLU A 120 -46.81 -36.09 -20.68
C GLU A 120 -46.81 -34.55 -20.58
N GLN A 121 -47.92 -33.92 -20.97
CA GLN A 121 -48.05 -32.45 -21.02
C GLN A 121 -47.67 -31.78 -19.70
N TYR A 122 -48.15 -32.33 -18.58
CA TYR A 122 -47.84 -31.81 -17.24
C TYR A 122 -46.34 -31.89 -16.92
N ALA A 123 -45.70 -33.03 -17.21
CA ALA A 123 -44.27 -33.22 -16.94
C ALA A 123 -43.41 -32.24 -17.74
N CYS A 124 -43.75 -32.00 -19.00
CA CYS A 124 -43.05 -31.04 -19.85
C CYS A 124 -43.19 -29.60 -19.36
N LEU A 125 -44.41 -29.17 -19.01
CA LEU A 125 -44.66 -27.84 -18.45
C LEU A 125 -43.88 -27.65 -17.14
N ARG A 126 -43.97 -28.63 -16.23
CA ARG A 126 -43.31 -28.56 -14.93
C ARG A 126 -41.78 -28.50 -15.06
N ALA A 127 -41.19 -29.26 -15.98
CA ALA A 127 -39.77 -29.19 -16.26
C ALA A 127 -39.34 -27.79 -16.76
N GLN A 128 -40.15 -27.14 -17.58
CA GLN A 128 -39.86 -25.78 -18.05
C GLN A 128 -39.95 -24.75 -16.92
N GLU A 129 -40.95 -24.85 -16.04
CA GLU A 129 -41.08 -24.02 -14.84
C GLU A 129 -39.86 -24.15 -13.93
N LEU A 130 -39.49 -25.39 -13.58
CA LEU A 130 -38.35 -25.67 -12.72
C LEU A 130 -37.04 -25.15 -13.32
N ARG A 131 -36.89 -25.22 -14.65
CA ARG A 131 -35.73 -24.63 -15.35
C ARG A 131 -35.66 -23.11 -15.16
N LYS A 132 -36.79 -22.40 -15.20
CA LYS A 132 -36.83 -20.95 -14.96
C LYS A 132 -36.48 -20.63 -13.51
N ILE A 133 -37.08 -21.34 -12.55
CA ILE A 133 -36.81 -21.17 -11.12
C ILE A 133 -35.32 -21.38 -10.83
N LEU A 134 -34.71 -22.46 -11.35
CA LEU A 134 -33.28 -22.74 -11.18
C LEU A 134 -32.39 -21.62 -11.75
N LYS A 135 -32.81 -20.97 -12.84
CA LYS A 135 -32.09 -19.84 -13.44
C LYS A 135 -32.19 -18.59 -12.56
N GLU A 136 -33.37 -18.29 -12.03
CA GLU A 136 -33.61 -17.14 -11.14
C GLU A 136 -32.86 -17.30 -9.82
N MET A 137 -32.96 -18.49 -9.21
CA MET A 137 -32.30 -18.83 -7.95
C MET A 137 -30.76 -18.69 -8.03
N ALA A 138 -30.15 -18.84 -9.20
CA ALA A 138 -28.71 -18.66 -9.35
C ALA A 138 -28.24 -17.23 -8.96
N GLY A 139 -29.10 -16.22 -9.10
CA GLY A 139 -28.82 -14.84 -8.67
C GLY A 139 -28.98 -14.61 -7.16
N GLU A 140 -29.73 -15.46 -6.46
CA GLU A 140 -29.94 -15.40 -5.01
C GLU A 140 -28.83 -16.10 -4.21
N LYS A 141 -27.78 -16.57 -4.89
CA LYS A 141 -26.70 -17.32 -4.24
C LYS A 141 -26.00 -16.45 -3.18
N PRO A 142 -25.91 -16.92 -1.92
CA PRO A 142 -25.24 -16.16 -0.86
C PRO A 142 -23.79 -15.82 -1.21
N SER A 143 -23.38 -14.59 -0.91
CA SER A 143 -22.01 -14.11 -1.09
C SER A 143 -21.19 -14.32 0.18
N ARG A 144 -19.95 -14.78 0.02
CA ARG A 144 -19.05 -14.95 1.16
C ARG A 144 -18.62 -13.57 1.69
N PRO A 145 -18.65 -13.33 3.01
CA PRO A 145 -18.19 -12.07 3.58
C PRO A 145 -16.68 -11.89 3.37
N GLU A 146 -16.24 -10.63 3.27
CA GLU A 146 -14.83 -10.28 3.14
C GLU A 146 -14.13 -10.33 4.49
N LYS A 147 -12.91 -10.89 4.50
CA LYS A 147 -12.09 -11.00 5.70
C LYS A 147 -11.34 -9.68 5.95
N PRO A 148 -11.38 -9.13 7.18
CA PRO A 148 -10.59 -7.93 7.49
C PRO A 148 -9.09 -8.20 7.34
N SER A 149 -8.35 -7.19 6.90
CA SER A 149 -6.89 -7.23 6.78
C SER A 149 -6.24 -6.83 8.10
N LYS A 150 -5.26 -7.61 8.56
CA LYS A 150 -4.49 -7.28 9.76
C LYS A 150 -3.59 -6.06 9.48
N PRO A 151 -3.64 -5.01 10.30
CA PRO A 151 -2.76 -3.84 10.16
C PRO A 151 -1.30 -4.23 10.36
N ARG A 152 -0.38 -3.42 9.84
CA ARG A 152 1.07 -3.63 10.00
C ARG A 152 1.70 -2.46 10.73
N LEU A 153 2.61 -2.72 11.66
CA LEU A 153 3.30 -1.65 12.41
C LEU A 153 3.98 -0.62 11.50
N GLU A 154 4.54 -1.06 10.37
CA GLU A 154 5.25 -0.18 9.43
C GLU A 154 4.32 0.88 8.81
N GLU A 155 3.03 0.59 8.68
CA GLU A 155 2.01 1.54 8.16
C GLU A 155 1.88 2.76 9.07
N PHE A 156 2.12 2.60 10.37
CA PHE A 156 2.11 3.68 11.37
C PHE A 156 3.49 4.29 11.59
N LEU A 157 4.55 3.49 11.46
CA LEU A 157 5.92 3.92 11.75
C LEU A 157 6.52 4.79 10.63
N ALA A 158 6.27 4.44 9.36
CA ALA A 158 6.90 5.13 8.23
C ALA A 158 6.57 6.65 8.21
N PRO A 159 5.31 7.09 8.34
CA PRO A 159 4.99 8.52 8.37
C PRO A 159 5.64 9.25 9.55
N LEU A 160 5.69 8.62 10.73
CA LEU A 160 6.28 9.22 11.92
C LEU A 160 7.82 9.31 11.86
N ARG A 161 8.47 8.44 11.08
CA ARG A 161 9.92 8.52 10.84
C ARG A 161 10.30 9.65 9.90
N GLU A 162 9.47 9.93 8.89
CA GLU A 162 9.69 11.01 7.92
C GLU A 162 9.69 12.39 8.59
N LEU A 163 8.99 12.53 9.73
CA LEU A 163 8.96 13.78 10.51
C LEU A 163 10.28 14.08 11.25
N CYS A 164 11.19 13.11 11.37
CA CYS A 164 12.48 13.34 12.00
C CYS A 164 13.41 14.09 11.02
N ARG A 165 13.55 15.42 11.23
CA ARG A 165 14.27 16.43 10.44
C ARG A 165 15.54 15.97 9.70
N GLU A 166 15.84 16.65 8.59
CA GLU A 166 17.04 16.50 7.74
C GLU A 166 18.25 17.34 8.20
N GLU A 167 19.45 16.84 7.88
CA GLU A 167 20.80 17.26 8.33
C GLU A 167 21.29 18.65 7.83
N LYS A 168 20.51 19.34 6.99
CA LYS A 168 20.95 20.52 6.21
C LYS A 168 21.45 21.70 7.06
N LEU A 169 20.93 21.85 8.27
CA LEU A 169 21.26 22.99 9.13
C LEU A 169 22.74 22.99 9.60
N CYS A 170 23.35 21.82 9.80
CA CYS A 170 24.75 21.75 10.22
C CYS A 170 25.71 22.04 9.05
N GLU A 171 25.37 21.59 7.84
CA GLU A 171 26.15 21.84 6.63
C GLU A 171 26.18 23.32 6.27
N GLU A 172 25.03 24.01 6.30
CA GLU A 172 24.96 25.45 6.05
C GLU A 172 25.80 26.26 7.05
N ARG A 173 25.78 25.86 8.34
CA ARG A 173 26.60 26.51 9.38
C ARG A 173 28.09 26.31 9.16
N PHE A 174 28.49 25.10 8.74
CA PHE A 174 29.88 24.81 8.43
C PHE A 174 30.35 25.58 7.20
N GLN A 175 29.56 25.60 6.11
CA GLN A 175 29.86 26.36 4.90
C GLN A 175 30.09 27.84 5.18
N LYS A 176 29.22 28.47 6.00
CA LYS A 176 29.39 29.86 6.42
C LYS A 176 30.69 30.08 7.21
N CYS A 177 31.03 29.17 8.12
CA CYS A 177 32.27 29.22 8.89
C CYS A 177 33.51 29.05 7.98
N PHE A 178 33.44 28.10 7.04
CA PHE A 178 34.51 27.80 6.08
C PHE A 178 34.82 28.99 5.18
N LEU A 179 33.79 29.64 4.63
CA LEU A 179 33.93 30.87 3.84
C LEU A 179 34.51 32.02 4.68
N ALA A 180 34.10 32.17 5.94
CA ALA A 180 34.60 33.20 6.84
C ALA A 180 36.09 33.03 7.20
N CYS A 181 36.58 31.79 7.24
CA CYS A 181 38.01 31.50 7.41
C CYS A 181 38.85 31.75 6.15
N GLY A 182 38.25 32.20 5.03
CA GLY A 182 38.92 32.42 3.76
C GLY A 182 38.92 31.21 2.81
N GLY A 183 38.15 30.16 3.12
CA GLY A 183 37.98 29.03 2.24
C GLY A 183 37.07 29.35 1.05
N THR A 184 37.16 28.59 -0.03
CA THR A 184 36.31 28.76 -1.23
C THR A 184 35.44 27.53 -1.48
N LEU A 185 34.15 27.74 -1.76
CA LEU A 185 33.21 26.69 -2.13
C LEU A 185 32.96 26.71 -3.64
N VAL A 186 33.29 25.62 -4.33
CA VAL A 186 33.01 25.46 -5.76
C VAL A 186 31.80 24.54 -5.93
N PRO A 187 30.66 25.02 -6.44
CA PRO A 187 29.49 24.20 -6.68
C PRO A 187 29.72 23.26 -7.87
N GLU A 188 29.54 21.97 -7.64
CA GLU A 188 29.62 20.90 -8.64
C GLU A 188 28.23 20.28 -8.82
N ARG A 189 27.81 20.13 -10.07
CA ARG A 189 26.54 19.49 -10.41
C ARG A 189 26.78 18.00 -10.62
N ILE A 190 26.33 17.18 -9.67
CA ILE A 190 26.54 15.73 -9.70
C ILE A 190 25.24 15.03 -10.03
N CYS A 191 25.26 14.07 -10.95
CA CYS A 191 24.10 13.24 -11.21
C CYS A 191 23.95 12.17 -10.12
N VAL A 192 22.76 12.06 -9.54
CA VAL A 192 22.46 11.15 -8.42
C VAL A 192 21.46 10.05 -8.78
N LYS A 193 20.64 10.22 -9.83
CA LYS A 193 19.73 9.18 -10.35
C LYS A 193 19.61 9.29 -11.87
N ASN A 194 19.43 8.14 -12.54
CA ASN A 194 19.23 8.04 -14.00
C ASN A 194 20.33 8.74 -14.80
N CYS A 195 21.57 8.57 -14.36
CA CYS A 195 22.74 9.12 -15.03
C CYS A 195 22.99 8.34 -16.34
N PRO A 196 23.41 9.02 -17.41
CA PRO A 196 23.70 8.40 -18.70
C PRO A 196 24.90 7.44 -18.64
#